data_AF-A0AAW6YDQ8-F1
#
_entry.id   AF-A0AAW6YDQ8-F1
#
_cell.length_a   1.000
_cell.length_b   1.000
_cell.length_c   1.000
_cell.angle_alpha   90.00
_cell.angle_beta   90.00
_cell.angle_gamma   90.00
#
_symmetry.space_group_name_H-M   'P 1'
#
loop_
_entity.id
_entity.type
_entity.pdbx_description
1 polymer ?
#
loop_
_entity_poly.entity_id
_entity_poly.type
_entity_poly.pdbx_seq_one_letter_code
_entity_poly.pdbx_strand_id
1 'polypeptide(L)'
;IFGGFSPEAVAGRIIDSNSRLVITSDEGVRAGRSIPLKKNVDDALKNPNVTSVEHVVVLKRTGGKIDWQEGRDLWWHDLVEQASDQHQAEEMNAED
;
A
#
# COMPACT_ATOMS: atom_id res chain seq x y z
N ILE A 1 1.35 -0.40 8.78
CA ILE A 1 2.79 -0.66 9.05
C ILE A 1 3.59 0.64 9.04
N PHE A 2 4.76 0.72 9.68
CA PHE A 2 5.56 1.95 9.71
C PHE A 2 6.27 2.19 8.37
N GLY A 3 6.18 3.41 7.83
CA GLY A 3 6.76 3.77 6.52
C GLY A 3 8.29 3.70 6.42
N GLY A 4 9.01 3.44 7.51
CA GLY A 4 10.45 3.18 7.47
C GLY A 4 10.84 1.70 7.50
N PHE A 5 9.89 0.78 7.44
CA PHE A 5 10.19 -0.66 7.47
C PHE A 5 10.92 -1.13 6.21
N SER A 6 11.81 -2.11 6.39
CA SER A 6 12.47 -2.82 5.29
C SER A 6 11.47 -3.70 4.54
N PRO A 7 11.75 -4.10 3.28
CA PRO A 7 10.91 -5.02 2.52
C PRO A 7 10.57 -6.32 3.27
N GLU A 8 11.53 -6.89 4.01
CA GLU A 8 11.33 -8.12 4.79
C GLU A 8 10.35 -7.90 5.95
N ALA A 9 10.48 -6.75 6.63
CA ALA A 9 9.57 -6.38 7.70
C ALA A 9 8.16 -6.12 7.18
N VAL A 10 8.01 -5.56 5.97
CA VAL A 10 6.72 -5.39 5.29
C VAL A 10 6.12 -6.76 4.94
N ALA A 11 6.89 -7.63 4.26
CA ALA A 11 6.46 -8.96 3.85
C ALA A 11 5.98 -9.79 5.04
N GLY A 12 6.71 -9.77 6.17
CA GLY A 12 6.31 -10.49 7.38
C GLY A 12 4.93 -10.08 7.91
N ARG A 13 4.58 -8.78 7.90
CA ARG A 13 3.23 -8.33 8.31
C ARG A 13 2.16 -8.74 7.32
N ILE A 14 2.47 -8.71 6.02
CA ILE A 14 1.51 -9.11 4.99
C ILE A 14 1.17 -10.60 5.13
N ILE A 15 2.19 -11.44 5.33
CA ILE A 15 2.03 -12.88 5.54
C ILE A 15 1.20 -13.16 6.79
N ASP A 16 1.55 -12.54 7.92
CA ASP A 16 0.90 -12.76 9.21
C ASP A 16 -0.59 -12.34 9.19
N SER A 17 -0.90 -11.22 8.53
CA SER A 17 -2.27 -10.71 8.42
C SER A 17 -3.08 -11.32 7.26
N ASN A 18 -2.43 -12.04 6.34
CA ASN A 18 -3.02 -12.49 5.08
C ASN A 18 -3.71 -11.35 4.29
N SER A 19 -3.15 -10.14 4.35
CA SER A 19 -3.75 -8.94 3.74
C SER A 19 -3.85 -9.06 2.21
N ARG A 20 -5.02 -8.70 1.65
CA ARG A 20 -5.26 -8.72 0.19
C ARG A 20 -5.02 -7.37 -0.50
N LEU A 21 -4.93 -6.29 0.27
CA LEU A 21 -4.73 -4.94 -0.22
C LEU A 21 -3.59 -4.26 0.55
N VAL A 22 -2.75 -3.52 -0.17
CA VAL A 22 -1.75 -2.61 0.42
C VAL A 22 -2.03 -1.19 -0.05
N ILE A 23 -2.11 -0.24 0.88
CA ILE A 23 -2.16 1.20 0.57
C ILE A 23 -0.79 1.80 0.91
N THR A 24 -0.19 2.50 -0.05
CA THR A 24 1.14 3.11 0.08
C THR A 24 1.18 4.45 -0.67
N SER A 25 2.34 5.12 -0.68
CA SER A 25 2.61 6.22 -1.61
C SER A 25 3.81 5.90 -2.48
N ASP A 26 3.98 6.66 -3.57
CA ASP A 26 5.20 6.63 -4.40
C ASP A 26 6.45 6.77 -3.52
N GLU A 27 6.54 7.88 -2.80
CA GLU A 27 7.56 8.15 -1.79
C GLU A 27 6.94 8.81 -0.56
N GLY A 28 7.59 8.65 0.59
CA GLY A 28 7.36 9.46 1.78
C GLY A 28 8.41 10.58 1.86
N VAL A 29 8.14 11.63 2.63
CA VAL A 29 9.14 12.68 2.92
C VAL A 29 9.29 12.81 4.43
N ARG A 30 10.52 12.61 4.93
CA ARG A 30 10.85 12.78 6.34
C ARG A 30 12.16 13.52 6.50
N ALA A 31 12.16 14.57 7.30
CA ALA A 31 13.32 15.44 7.53
C ALA A 31 13.98 15.90 6.21
N GLY A 32 13.16 16.25 5.21
CA GLY A 32 13.60 16.71 3.90
C GLY A 32 14.15 15.62 2.96
N ARG A 33 14.13 14.35 3.35
CA ARG A 33 14.60 13.23 2.54
C ARG A 33 13.43 12.38 2.03
N SER A 34 13.51 11.94 0.78
CA SER A 34 12.57 10.95 0.23
C SER A 34 12.82 9.57 0.83
N ILE A 35 11.73 8.86 1.09
CA ILE A 35 11.71 7.45 1.52
C ILE A 35 10.99 6.66 0.42
N PRO A 36 11.60 5.62 -0.17
CA PRO A 36 11.05 4.94 -1.35
C PRO A 36 9.98 3.91 -0.97
N LEU A 37 8.80 4.40 -0.55
CA LEU A 37 7.73 3.56 0.01
C LEU A 37 7.20 2.53 -0.99
N LYS A 38 6.88 2.94 -2.22
CA LYS A 38 6.40 2.00 -3.26
C LYS A 38 7.44 0.93 -3.58
N LYS A 39 8.71 1.33 -3.70
CA LYS A 39 9.81 0.38 -3.94
C LYS A 39 9.90 -0.67 -2.83
N ASN A 40 9.80 -0.25 -1.57
CA ASN A 40 9.86 -1.18 -0.44
C ASN A 40 8.68 -2.16 -0.44
N VAL A 41 7.48 -1.72 -0.84
CA VAL A 41 6.33 -2.60 -1.05
C VAL A 41 6.59 -3.58 -2.19
N ASP A 42 7.06 -3.11 -3.35
CA ASP A 42 7.35 -3.98 -4.50
C ASP A 42 8.38 -5.06 -4.18
N ASP A 43 9.44 -4.70 -3.45
CA ASP A 43 10.45 -5.64 -3.01
C ASP A 43 9.90 -6.64 -1.99
N ALA A 44 8.98 -6.22 -1.12
CA ALA A 44 8.30 -7.11 -0.19
C ALA A 44 7.43 -8.15 -0.91
N LEU A 45 6.74 -7.73 -1.98
CA LEU A 45 5.87 -8.61 -2.78
C LEU A 45 6.65 -9.60 -3.67
N LYS A 46 7.98 -9.46 -3.78
CA LYS A 46 8.83 -10.49 -4.43
C LYS A 46 9.08 -11.70 -3.52
N ASN A 47 8.77 -11.61 -2.23
CA ASN A 47 8.89 -12.73 -1.33
C ASN A 47 7.88 -13.82 -1.72
N PRO A 48 8.31 -15.08 -1.99
CA PRO A 48 7.41 -16.14 -2.48
C PRO A 48 6.32 -16.55 -1.50
N ASN A 49 6.46 -16.20 -0.22
CA ASN A 49 5.45 -16.48 0.80
C ASN A 49 4.35 -15.41 0.85
N VAL A 50 4.53 -14.27 0.19
CA VAL A 50 3.47 -13.26 0.05
C VAL A 50 2.59 -13.65 -1.14
N THR A 51 1.48 -14.31 -0.86
CA THR A 51 0.59 -14.86 -1.89
C THR A 51 -0.81 -14.23 -1.92
N SER A 52 -1.12 -13.35 -0.96
CA SER A 52 -2.47 -12.83 -0.73
C SER A 52 -2.77 -11.50 -1.41
N VAL A 53 -1.75 -10.68 -1.72
CA VAL A 53 -1.95 -9.31 -2.20
C VAL A 53 -2.42 -9.30 -3.64
N GLU A 54 -3.62 -8.75 -3.85
CA GLU A 54 -4.26 -8.62 -5.15
C GLU A 54 -4.08 -7.20 -5.71
N HIS A 55 -4.14 -6.18 -4.86
CA HIS A 55 -4.05 -4.78 -5.29
C HIS A 55 -3.11 -3.96 -4.41
N VAL A 56 -2.45 -2.98 -5.02
CA VAL A 56 -1.64 -1.96 -4.34
C VAL A 56 -2.14 -0.58 -4.73
N VAL A 57 -2.78 0.12 -3.79
CA VAL A 57 -3.23 1.49 -4.01
C VAL A 57 -2.09 2.45 -3.67
N VAL A 58 -1.71 3.28 -4.63
CA VAL A 58 -0.57 4.19 -4.54
C VAL A 58 -1.05 5.63 -4.55
N LEU A 59 -0.73 6.38 -3.49
CA LEU A 59 -0.86 7.84 -3.48
C LEU A 59 0.35 8.48 -4.18
N LYS A 60 0.11 9.38 -5.13
CA LYS A 60 1.17 10.21 -5.73
C LYS A 60 1.51 11.38 -4.80
N ARG A 61 2.48 11.19 -3.90
CA ARG A 61 2.86 12.18 -2.88
C ARG A 61 3.97 13.12 -3.35
N THR A 62 5.00 12.61 -4.02
CA THR A 62 6.15 13.41 -4.51
C THR A 62 6.20 13.51 -6.03
N GLY A 63 5.57 12.57 -6.75
CA GLY A 63 5.74 12.42 -8.19
C GLY A 63 7.09 11.80 -8.57
N GLY A 64 7.78 11.20 -7.60
CA GLY A 64 9.03 10.48 -7.82
C GLY A 64 8.86 9.32 -8.80
N LYS A 65 9.97 8.88 -9.41
CA LYS A 65 9.95 7.74 -10.33
C LYS A 65 9.76 6.45 -9.55
N ILE A 66 8.74 5.69 -9.91
CA ILE A 66 8.43 4.39 -9.32
C ILE A 66 8.24 3.34 -10.42
N ASP A 67 8.47 2.08 -10.07
CA ASP A 67 8.04 0.95 -10.89
C ASP A 67 6.53 0.72 -10.71
N TRP A 68 5.90 0.23 -11.78
CA TRP A 68 4.46 0.03 -11.84
C TRP A 68 4.14 -1.35 -12.42
N GLN A 69 3.21 -2.07 -11.79
CA GLN A 69 2.72 -3.37 -12.24
C GLN A 69 1.26 -3.25 -12.70
N GLU A 70 1.05 -3.36 -14.00
CA GLU A 70 -0.28 -3.26 -14.62
C GLU A 70 -1.24 -4.32 -14.06
N GLY A 71 -2.49 -3.94 -13.84
CA GLY A 71 -3.52 -4.80 -13.25
C GLY A 71 -3.43 -5.03 -11.73
N ARG A 72 -2.29 -4.72 -11.09
CA ARG A 72 -2.13 -4.81 -9.62
C ARG A 72 -2.09 -3.43 -8.95
N ASP A 73 -1.32 -2.51 -9.53
CA ASP A 73 -1.10 -1.19 -8.95
C ASP A 73 -2.19 -0.23 -9.43
N LEU A 74 -2.77 0.54 -8.51
CA LEU A 74 -3.87 1.47 -8.77
C LEU A 74 -3.54 2.85 -8.19
N TRP A 75 -3.82 3.92 -8.94
CA TRP A 75 -3.65 5.27 -8.41
C TRP A 75 -4.80 5.64 -7.47
N TRP A 76 -4.45 6.17 -6.29
CA TRP A 76 -5.40 6.66 -5.30
C TRP A 76 -6.36 7.71 -5.86
N HIS A 77 -5.85 8.67 -6.65
CA HIS A 77 -6.64 9.79 -7.15
C HIS A 77 -7.71 9.34 -8.15
N ASP A 78 -7.39 8.38 -9.02
CA ASP A 78 -8.35 7.81 -9.96
C ASP A 78 -9.48 7.05 -9.25
N LEU A 79 -9.16 6.35 -8.14
CA LEU A 79 -10.16 5.63 -7.34
C LEU A 79 -11.07 6.57 -6.56
N VAL A 80 -10.49 7.59 -5.91
CA VAL A 80 -11.26 8.55 -5.09
C VAL A 80 -12.15 9.44 -5.95
N GLU A 81 -11.73 9.81 -7.16
CA GLU A 81 -12.56 10.59 -8.09
C GLU A 81 -13.85 9.85 -8.48
N GLN A 82 -13.82 8.51 -8.50
CA GLN A 82 -14.97 7.66 -8.81
C GLN A 82 -15.79 7.28 -7.56
N ALA A 83 -15.25 7.51 -6.36
CA ALA A 83 -15.90 7.11 -5.12
C ALA A 83 -16.98 8.11 -4.70
N SER A 84 -18.05 7.60 -4.08
CA SER A 84 -19.08 8.43 -3.44
C SER A 84 -18.49 9.20 -2.26
N ASP A 85 -18.94 10.45 -2.07
CA ASP A 85 -18.65 11.25 -0.88
C ASP A 85 -19.50 10.82 0.34
N GLN A 86 -20.49 9.94 0.11
CA GLN A 86 -21.30 9.30 1.14
C GLN A 86 -20.95 7.81 1.27
N HIS A 87 -20.76 7.37 2.51
CA HIS A 87 -20.62 5.95 2.86
C HIS A 87 -21.32 5.69 4.20
N GLN A 88 -22.09 4.61 4.28
CA GLN A 88 -22.68 4.16 5.54
C GLN A 88 -21.64 3.33 6.30
N ALA A 89 -21.34 3.71 7.53
CA ALA A 89 -20.46 2.93 8.39
C ALA A 89 -21.05 1.53 8.62
N GLU A 90 -20.20 0.52 8.54
CA GLU A 90 -20.57 -0.86 8.87
C GLU A 90 -20.79 -0.98 10.39
N GLU A 91 -21.86 -1.67 10.79
CA GLU A 91 -22.11 -2.01 12.18
C GLU A 91 -21.23 -3.20 12.56
N MET A 92 -20.38 -3.02 13.57
CA MET A 92 -19.42 -4.02 14.03
C MET A 92 -19.76 -4.44 15.47
N ASN A 93 -19.50 -5.70 15.83
CA ASN A 93 -19.58 -6.12 17.22
C ASN A 93 -18.42 -5.54 18.03
N ALA A 94 -18.53 -5.56 19.35
CA ALA A 94 -17.51 -5.00 20.24
C ALA A 94 -16.12 -5.68 20.11
N GLU A 95 -16.06 -6.91 19.60
CA GLU A 95 -14.86 -7.75 19.58
C GLU A 95 -14.49 -8.27 18.16
N ASP A 96 -15.02 -7.64 17.10
CA ASP A 96 -14.61 -7.91 15.71
C ASP A 96 -13.21 -7.34 15.38
#